data_AF-A0A1M5ZW30-F1
#
_entry.id   AF-A0A1M5ZW30-F1
#
_cell.length_a   1.000
_cell.length_b   1.000
_cell.length_c   1.000
_cell.angle_alpha   90.00
_cell.angle_beta   90.00
_cell.angle_gamma   90.00
#
_symmetry.space_group_name_H-M   'P 1'
#
loop_
_entity.id
_entity.type
_entity.pdbx_description
1 polymer ?
#
loop_
_entity_poly.entity_id
_entity_poly.type
_entity_poly.pdbx_seq_one_letter_code
_entity_poly.pdbx_strand_id
1 'polypeptide(L)'
;MKYEFEILAALIQYKYPNIKLIANATGISERKVQSVIHTLTTELGLGIEKVTEKAADDPISYLHVRSWGIFESGNALKKQLISLDLVKAKSARLETMKKRKTALGSFPEKKAYSDAVKVQNYQESMRLEGIHPASFSPEQDKQQLKRKREALIKLYTTKAQEQLRHVG
;
A
#
# COMPACT_ATOMS: atom_id res chain seq x y z
N MET A 1 2.35 -6.09 -1.35
CA MET A 1 1.63 -6.34 -2.60
C MET A 1 0.30 -5.58 -2.61
N LYS A 2 0.24 -4.41 -3.22
CA LYS A 2 -0.98 -3.56 -3.31
C LYS A 2 -1.56 -3.47 -4.72
N TYR A 3 -0.74 -3.65 -5.75
CA TYR A 3 -1.09 -3.40 -7.16
C TYR A 3 -0.75 -4.57 -8.09
N GLU A 4 0.08 -5.49 -7.61
CA GLU A 4 0.64 -6.63 -8.31
C GLU A 4 -0.46 -7.54 -8.85
N PHE A 5 -1.45 -7.90 -8.02
CA PHE A 5 -2.57 -8.73 -8.43
C PHE A 5 -3.49 -8.06 -9.45
N GLU A 6 -3.75 -6.76 -9.31
CA GLU A 6 -4.60 -6.02 -10.26
C GLU A 6 -3.92 -5.89 -11.63
N ILE A 7 -2.61 -5.64 -11.64
CA ILE A 7 -1.82 -5.54 -12.86
C ILE A 7 -1.69 -6.92 -13.53
N LEU A 8 -1.45 -7.99 -12.76
CA LEU A 8 -1.44 -9.36 -13.28
C LEU A 8 -2.80 -9.79 -13.82
N ALA A 9 -3.89 -9.43 -13.14
CA ALA A 9 -5.24 -9.69 -13.61
C ALA A 9 -5.49 -8.97 -14.94
N ALA A 10 -5.11 -7.70 -15.06
CA ALA A 10 -5.22 -6.96 -16.32
C ALA A 10 -4.37 -7.59 -17.45
N LEU A 11 -3.17 -8.09 -17.14
CA LEU A 11 -2.32 -8.78 -18.12
C LEU A 11 -2.93 -10.08 -18.68
N ILE A 12 -3.85 -10.72 -17.95
CA ILE A 12 -4.47 -11.98 -18.37
C ILE A 12 -5.86 -11.76 -18.96
N GLN A 13 -6.65 -10.87 -18.36
CA GLN A 13 -8.05 -10.67 -18.75
C GLN A 13 -8.19 -9.94 -20.09
N TYR A 14 -7.23 -9.09 -20.46
CA TYR A 14 -7.28 -8.36 -21.72
C TYR A 14 -6.52 -9.09 -22.83
N LYS A 15 -7.08 -9.08 -24.05
CA LYS A 15 -6.49 -9.74 -25.22
C LYS A 15 -5.13 -9.13 -25.64
N TYR A 16 -5.03 -7.80 -25.61
CA TYR A 16 -3.83 -7.05 -26.00
C TYR A 16 -3.46 -6.04 -24.90
N PRO A 17 -2.96 -6.50 -23.74
CA PRO A 17 -2.70 -5.64 -22.62
C PRO A 17 -1.48 -4.77 -22.91
N ASN A 18 -1.63 -3.46 -22.83
CA ASN A 18 -0.53 -2.50 -22.89
C ASN A 18 -0.53 -1.64 -21.63
N ILE A 19 0.57 -0.93 -21.36
CA ILE A 19 0.72 -0.12 -20.13
C ILE A 19 -0.44 0.88 -19.98
N LYS A 20 -0.83 1.56 -21.07
CA LYS A 20 -1.91 2.55 -21.05
C LYS A 20 -3.25 1.92 -20.73
N LEU A 21 -3.54 0.77 -21.33
CA LEU A 21 -4.76 0.01 -21.13
C LEU A 21 -4.85 -0.51 -19.70
N ILE A 22 -3.76 -1.07 -19.16
CA ILE A 22 -3.68 -1.53 -17.77
C ILE A 22 -3.89 -0.35 -16.81
N ALA A 23 -3.23 0.78 -17.07
CA ALA A 23 -3.38 1.99 -16.26
C ALA A 23 -4.83 2.49 -16.26
N ASN A 24 -5.47 2.51 -17.42
CA ASN A 24 -6.87 2.92 -17.58
C ASN A 24 -7.84 1.95 -16.89
N ALA A 25 -7.62 0.64 -17.01
CA ALA A 25 -8.45 -0.40 -16.42
C ALA A 25 -8.38 -0.40 -14.89
N THR A 26 -7.18 -0.24 -14.34
CA THR A 26 -6.92 -0.31 -12.89
C THR A 26 -7.02 1.05 -12.19
N GLY A 27 -6.90 2.16 -12.91
CA GLY A 27 -6.75 3.50 -12.33
C GLY A 27 -5.40 3.72 -11.64
N ILE A 28 -4.39 2.91 -11.97
CA ILE A 28 -3.01 3.03 -11.49
C ILE A 28 -2.22 3.85 -12.51
N SER A 29 -1.29 4.69 -12.06
CA SER A 29 -0.46 5.48 -12.97
C SER A 29 0.47 4.59 -13.82
N GLU A 30 0.71 4.97 -15.07
CA GLU A 30 1.57 4.20 -15.99
C GLU A 30 2.97 3.93 -15.42
N ARG A 31 3.58 4.95 -14.80
CA ARG A 31 4.88 4.80 -14.11
C ARG A 31 4.82 3.73 -13.02
N LYS A 32 3.72 3.65 -12.26
CA LYS A 32 3.57 2.64 -11.22
C LYS A 32 3.32 1.26 -11.82
N VAL A 33 2.57 1.16 -12.93
CA VAL A 33 2.40 -0.09 -13.69
C VAL A 33 3.74 -0.62 -14.15
N GLN A 34 4.59 0.22 -14.77
CA GLN A 34 5.94 -0.15 -15.20
C GLN A 34 6.81 -0.63 -14.03
N SER A 35 6.80 0.11 -12.92
CA SER A 35 7.54 -0.27 -11.70
C SER A 35 7.09 -1.63 -11.17
N VAL A 36 5.78 -1.90 -11.14
CA VAL A 36 5.26 -3.18 -10.65
C VAL A 36 5.60 -4.31 -11.61
N ILE A 37 5.49 -4.12 -12.92
CA ILE A 37 5.92 -5.13 -13.91
C ILE A 37 7.40 -5.47 -13.71
N HIS A 38 8.25 -4.46 -13.53
CA HIS A 38 9.67 -4.68 -13.25
C HIS A 38 9.87 -5.52 -11.99
N THR A 39 9.21 -5.17 -10.88
CA THR A 39 9.22 -5.96 -9.64
C THR A 39 8.73 -7.40 -9.84
N LEU A 40 7.63 -7.61 -10.57
CA LEU A 40 7.12 -8.96 -10.86
C LEU A 40 8.12 -9.80 -11.64
N THR A 41 8.87 -9.19 -12.55
CA THR A 41 9.92 -9.87 -13.32
C THR A 41 11.18 -10.12 -12.50
N THR A 42 11.64 -9.15 -11.71
CA THR A 42 12.90 -9.27 -10.95
C THR A 42 12.77 -10.07 -9.66
N GLU A 43 11.71 -9.85 -8.89
CA GLU A 43 11.54 -10.47 -7.57
C GLU A 43 10.82 -11.81 -7.64
N LEU A 44 9.83 -11.95 -8.54
CA LEU A 44 9.02 -13.17 -8.64
C LEU A 44 9.38 -14.03 -9.86
N GLY A 45 10.29 -13.56 -10.71
CA GLY A 45 10.79 -14.31 -11.88
C GLY A 45 9.76 -14.48 -13.00
N LEU A 46 8.72 -13.64 -13.07
CA LEU A 46 7.74 -13.72 -14.16
C LEU A 46 8.37 -13.24 -15.47
N GLY A 47 8.33 -14.09 -16.50
CA GLY A 47 8.72 -13.74 -17.86
C GLY A 47 7.62 -12.93 -18.53
N ILE A 48 7.65 -11.60 -18.37
CA ILE A 48 6.73 -10.67 -19.03
C ILE A 48 7.47 -10.05 -20.20
N GLU A 49 7.01 -10.32 -21.42
CA GLU A 49 7.65 -9.88 -22.65
C GLU A 49 6.71 -8.98 -23.46
N LYS A 50 7.30 -8.06 -24.23
CA LYS A 50 6.54 -7.24 -25.19
C LYS A 50 6.51 -7.98 -26.53
N VAL A 51 5.32 -8.33 -26.97
CA VAL A 51 5.06 -8.99 -28.26
C VAL A 51 4.47 -7.96 -29.21
N THR A 52 4.92 -7.98 -30.47
CA THR A 52 4.35 -7.17 -31.54
C THR A 52 3.75 -8.11 -32.57
N GLU A 53 2.43 -8.04 -32.74
CA GLU A 53 1.71 -8.78 -33.77
C GLU A 53 1.51 -7.87 -34.99
N LYS A 54 1.91 -8.34 -36.18
CA LYS A 54 1.66 -7.64 -37.44
C LYS A 54 0.24 -7.95 -37.90
N ALA A 55 -0.73 -7.15 -37.47
CA ALA A 55 -2.05 -7.13 -38.12
C ALA A 55 -1.96 -6.32 -39.43
N ALA A 56 -2.76 -6.69 -40.42
CA ALA A 56 -2.61 -6.31 -41.83
C ALA A 56 -2.47 -4.80 -42.12
N ASP A 57 -2.96 -3.92 -41.25
CA ASP A 57 -2.89 -2.46 -41.42
C ASP A 57 -2.16 -1.70 -40.28
N ASP A 58 -1.96 -2.29 -39.09
CA ASP A 58 -1.26 -1.64 -37.98
C ASP A 58 -0.59 -2.65 -37.04
N PRO A 59 0.72 -2.51 -36.72
CA PRO A 59 1.39 -3.39 -35.78
C PRO A 59 0.93 -3.13 -34.33
N ILE A 60 0.36 -4.15 -33.68
CA ILE A 60 -0.13 -4.05 -32.30
C ILE A 60 0.95 -4.57 -31.35
N SER A 61 1.46 -3.68 -30.49
CA SER A 61 2.38 -4.02 -29.39
C SER A 61 1.63 -4.25 -28.08
N TYR A 62 1.82 -5.40 -27.46
CA TYR A 62 1.21 -5.76 -26.17
C TYR A 62 2.18 -6.54 -25.28
N LEU A 63 1.81 -6.72 -24.01
CA LEU A 63 2.55 -7.46 -23.02
C LEU A 63 2.00 -8.88 -22.91
N HIS A 64 2.87 -9.87 -22.77
CA HIS A 64 2.49 -11.26 -22.63
C HIS A 64 3.26 -11.93 -21.50
N VAL A 65 2.57 -12.71 -20.68
CA VAL A 65 3.20 -13.51 -19.61
C VAL A 65 3.61 -14.85 -20.20
N ARG A 66 4.90 -14.99 -20.54
CA ARG A 66 5.51 -16.21 -21.08
C ARG A 66 5.78 -17.26 -20.00
N SER A 67 6.21 -16.84 -18.82
CA SER A 67 6.51 -17.74 -17.70
C SER A 67 6.02 -17.18 -16.37
N TRP A 68 5.67 -18.08 -15.45
CA TRP A 68 5.10 -17.76 -14.15
C TRP A 68 6.13 -17.74 -13.01
N GLY A 69 7.41 -17.92 -13.32
CA GLY A 69 8.50 -17.89 -12.34
C GLY A 69 8.26 -18.87 -11.20
N ILE A 70 8.29 -18.35 -9.97
CA ILE A 70 8.08 -19.13 -8.74
C ILE A 70 6.70 -19.80 -8.65
N PHE A 71 5.75 -19.43 -9.49
CA PHE A 71 4.40 -19.97 -9.49
C PHE A 71 4.21 -21.14 -10.48
N GLU A 72 5.30 -21.72 -11.00
CA GLU A 72 5.33 -22.88 -11.89
C GLU A 72 4.40 -22.74 -13.12
N SER A 73 3.21 -23.35 -13.07
CA SER A 73 2.20 -23.30 -14.14
C SER A 73 1.31 -22.06 -14.09
N GLY A 74 1.25 -21.39 -12.92
CA GLY A 74 0.39 -20.25 -12.66
C GLY A 74 -1.11 -20.57 -12.70
N ASN A 75 -1.52 -21.85 -12.78
CA ASN A 75 -2.93 -22.20 -13.02
C ASN A 75 -3.87 -21.81 -11.88
N ALA A 76 -3.46 -22.04 -10.62
CA ALA A 76 -4.23 -21.61 -9.46
C ALA A 76 -4.34 -20.08 -9.41
N LEU A 77 -3.24 -19.38 -9.69
CA LEU A 77 -3.18 -17.94 -9.72
C LEU A 77 -4.03 -17.36 -10.85
N LYS A 78 -3.98 -17.90 -12.06
CA LYS A 78 -4.83 -17.52 -13.19
C LYS A 78 -6.31 -17.59 -12.85
N LYS A 79 -6.77 -18.67 -12.19
CA LYS A 79 -8.17 -18.80 -11.77
C LYS A 79 -8.59 -17.65 -10.84
N GLN A 80 -7.76 -17.31 -9.86
CA GLN A 80 -8.01 -16.18 -8.97
C GLN A 80 -8.00 -14.84 -9.71
N LEU A 81 -7.03 -14.65 -10.60
CA LEU A 81 -6.87 -13.42 -11.37
C LEU A 81 -8.01 -13.18 -12.36
N ILE A 82 -8.58 -14.24 -12.95
CA ILE A 82 -9.77 -14.11 -13.82
C ILE A 82 -11.00 -13.68 -13.02
N SER A 83 -11.14 -14.13 -11.77
CA SER A 83 -12.26 -13.76 -10.90
C SER A 83 -12.18 -12.34 -10.32
N LEU A 84 -11.05 -11.65 -10.50
CA LEU A 84 -10.80 -10.36 -9.87
C LEU A 84 -11.53 -9.24 -10.63
N ASP A 85 -12.43 -8.54 -9.92
CA ASP A 85 -13.17 -7.41 -10.46
C ASP A 85 -12.32 -6.12 -10.44
N LEU A 86 -11.70 -5.82 -11.60
CA LEU A 86 -10.89 -4.63 -11.81
C LEU A 86 -11.72 -3.33 -11.73
N VAL A 87 -13.00 -3.36 -12.10
CA VAL A 87 -13.87 -2.19 -12.08
C VAL A 87 -14.16 -1.78 -10.64
N LYS A 88 -14.47 -2.76 -9.79
CA LYS A 88 -14.66 -2.54 -8.35
C LYS A 88 -13.38 -2.06 -7.65
N ALA A 89 -12.23 -2.63 -8.01
CA ALA A 89 -10.95 -2.19 -7.47
C ALA A 89 -10.64 -0.72 -7.84
N LYS A 90 -10.88 -0.35 -9.10
CA LYS A 90 -10.71 1.03 -9.59
C LYS A 90 -11.67 2.01 -8.91
N SER A 91 -12.95 1.66 -8.79
CA SER A 91 -13.95 2.55 -8.17
C SER A 91 -13.64 2.81 -6.69
N ALA A 92 -13.32 1.77 -5.92
CA ALA A 92 -12.91 1.90 -4.52
C ALA A 92 -11.68 2.81 -4.35
N ARG A 93 -10.71 2.72 -5.27
CA ARG A 93 -9.52 3.58 -5.28
C ARG A 93 -9.87 5.04 -5.57
N LEU A 94 -10.68 5.29 -6.59
CA LEU A 94 -11.11 6.65 -6.94
C LEU A 94 -11.90 7.30 -5.80
N GLU A 95 -12.79 6.57 -5.13
CA GLU A 95 -13.51 7.07 -3.96
C GLU A 95 -12.58 7.40 -2.80
N THR A 96 -11.55 6.57 -2.56
CA THR A 96 -10.54 6.86 -1.53
C THR A 96 -9.73 8.12 -1.87
N MET A 97 -9.37 8.30 -3.15
CA MET A 97 -8.67 9.50 -3.61
C MET A 97 -9.53 10.75 -3.50
N LYS A 98 -10.82 10.67 -3.88
CA LYS A 98 -11.77 11.78 -3.72
C LYS A 98 -11.89 12.17 -2.26
N LYS A 99 -12.12 11.21 -1.35
CA LYS A 99 -12.19 11.45 0.10
C LYS A 99 -10.96 12.15 0.65
N ARG A 100 -9.76 11.77 0.19
CA ARG A 100 -8.51 12.47 0.57
C ARG A 100 -8.44 13.88 0.00
N LYS A 101 -8.82 14.07 -1.26
CA LYS A 101 -8.79 15.38 -1.91
C LYS A 101 -9.80 16.35 -1.28
N THR A 102 -11.00 15.88 -0.95
CA THR A 102 -12.02 16.67 -0.25
C THR A 102 -11.61 16.95 1.20
N ALA A 103 -11.04 15.98 1.92
CA ALA A 103 -10.50 16.22 3.27
C ALA A 103 -9.36 17.26 3.33
N LEU A 104 -8.77 17.61 2.18
CA LEU A 104 -7.73 18.64 2.05
C LEU A 104 -8.27 19.93 1.39
N GLY A 105 -9.58 20.06 1.18
CA GLY A 105 -10.21 21.19 0.49
C GLY A 105 -10.30 22.45 1.34
N SER A 106 -10.61 22.32 2.63
CA SER A 106 -10.72 23.45 3.58
C SER A 106 -9.84 23.26 4.83
N PHE A 107 -9.47 24.36 5.49
CA PHE A 107 -8.72 24.32 6.76
C PHE A 107 -9.37 23.45 7.86
N PRO A 108 -10.69 23.54 8.15
CA PRO A 108 -11.31 22.69 9.16
C PRO A 108 -11.24 21.20 8.80
N GLU A 109 -11.39 20.84 7.52
CA GLU A 109 -11.25 19.45 7.07
C GLU A 109 -9.81 18.94 7.19
N LYS A 110 -8.81 19.78 6.85
CA LYS A 110 -7.38 19.46 7.04
C LYS A 110 -7.07 19.20 8.51
N LYS A 111 -7.62 20.02 9.41
CA LYS A 111 -7.46 19.85 10.85
C LYS A 111 -8.11 18.54 11.31
N ALA A 112 -9.34 18.28 10.91
CA ALA A 112 -10.05 17.03 11.26
C ALA A 112 -9.31 15.78 10.76
N TYR A 113 -8.78 15.81 9.54
CA TYR A 113 -7.96 14.72 9.01
C TYR A 113 -6.64 14.55 9.77
N SER A 114 -5.94 15.65 10.06
CA SER A 114 -4.70 15.64 10.87
C SER A 114 -4.97 15.03 12.25
N ASP A 115 -6.05 15.43 12.89
CA ASP A 115 -6.41 14.94 14.21
C ASP A 115 -6.84 13.47 14.16
N ALA A 116 -7.58 13.03 13.14
CA ALA A 116 -7.91 11.62 12.92
C ALA A 116 -6.66 10.73 12.75
N VAL A 117 -5.68 11.19 11.96
CA VAL A 117 -4.41 10.47 11.77
C VAL A 117 -3.61 10.40 13.08
N LYS A 118 -3.58 11.49 13.87
CA LYS A 118 -2.93 11.48 15.20
C LYS A 118 -3.59 10.47 16.13
N VAL A 119 -4.93 10.40 16.15
CA VAL A 119 -5.66 9.43 16.99
C VAL A 119 -5.35 8.00 16.54
N GLN A 120 -5.37 7.71 15.23
CA GLN A 120 -5.01 6.39 14.72
C GLN A 120 -3.58 5.99 15.07
N ASN A 121 -2.63 6.89 14.88
CA ASN A 121 -1.23 6.64 15.24
C ASN A 121 -1.07 6.43 16.75
N TYR A 122 -1.78 7.19 17.58
CA TYR A 122 -1.77 7.01 19.02
C TYR A 122 -2.31 5.64 19.43
N GLN A 123 -3.44 5.23 18.85
CA GLN A 123 -4.01 3.90 19.10
C GLN A 123 -3.06 2.78 18.70
N GLU A 124 -2.39 2.94 17.55
CA GLU A 124 -1.43 1.96 17.06
C GLU A 124 -0.16 1.93 17.93
N SER A 125 0.35 3.08 18.37
CA SER A 125 1.41 3.15 19.38
C SER A 125 1.01 2.46 20.68
N MET A 126 -0.19 2.73 21.21
CA MET A 126 -0.69 2.06 22.41
C MET A 126 -0.77 0.55 22.23
N ARG A 127 -1.25 0.08 21.07
CA ARG A 127 -1.30 -1.34 20.74
C ARG A 127 0.09 -1.98 20.74
N LEU A 128 1.09 -1.30 20.19
CA LEU A 128 2.48 -1.76 20.17
C LEU A 128 3.10 -1.82 21.57
N GLU A 129 2.71 -0.89 22.45
CA GLU A 129 3.11 -0.85 23.87
C GLU A 129 2.27 -1.82 24.75
N GLY A 130 1.34 -2.59 24.16
CA GLY A 130 0.49 -3.56 24.87
C GLY A 130 -0.68 -2.93 25.66
N ILE A 131 -0.99 -1.65 25.42
CA ILE A 131 -2.10 -0.94 26.08
C ILE A 131 -3.35 -1.01 25.20
N HIS A 132 -4.42 -1.64 25.71
CA HIS A 132 -5.66 -1.76 24.96
C HIS A 132 -6.43 -0.42 24.97
N PRO A 133 -6.84 0.13 23.82
CA PRO A 133 -7.52 1.43 23.76
C PRO A 133 -8.93 1.44 24.39
N ALA A 134 -9.55 0.28 24.62
CA ALA A 134 -10.89 0.16 25.19
C ALA A 134 -10.95 0.41 26.71
N SER A 135 -9.82 0.36 27.41
CA SER A 135 -9.72 0.65 28.85
C SER A 135 -9.45 2.13 29.16
N PHE A 136 -9.45 3.01 28.15
CA PHE A 136 -9.04 4.40 28.28
C PHE A 136 -10.24 5.34 28.45
N SER A 137 -10.38 5.94 29.63
CA SER A 137 -11.27 7.08 29.87
C SER A 137 -10.46 8.38 29.82
N PRO A 138 -10.75 9.32 28.89
CA PRO A 138 -9.91 10.49 28.65
C PRO A 138 -9.81 11.46 29.83
N GLU A 139 -10.75 11.42 30.78
CA GLU A 139 -10.77 12.32 31.95
C GLU A 139 -9.94 11.80 33.12
N GLN A 140 -9.88 10.49 33.34
CA GLN A 140 -9.12 9.90 34.46
C GLN A 140 -7.62 9.74 34.14
N ASP A 141 -7.25 9.73 32.87
CA ASP A 141 -5.91 9.33 32.44
C ASP A 141 -4.91 10.48 32.21
N LYS A 142 -5.33 11.75 32.10
CA LYS A 142 -4.38 12.86 31.82
C LYS A 142 -3.29 12.99 32.89
N GLN A 143 -3.66 12.85 34.16
CA GLN A 143 -2.68 12.88 35.26
C GLN A 143 -1.84 11.59 35.32
N GLN A 144 -2.43 10.42 35.05
CA GLN A 144 -1.69 9.16 35.04
C GLN A 144 -0.69 9.10 33.88
N LEU A 145 -1.06 9.54 32.67
CA LEU A 145 -0.17 9.67 31.52
C LEU A 145 0.97 10.65 31.79
N LYS A 146 0.68 11.79 32.45
CA LYS A 146 1.72 12.76 32.80
C LYS A 146 2.75 12.13 33.74
N ARG A 147 2.29 11.40 34.77
CA ARG A 147 3.16 10.66 35.70
C ARG A 147 3.96 9.56 35.01
N LYS A 148 3.35 8.77 34.13
CA LYS A 148 4.05 7.72 33.35
C LYS A 148 5.10 8.34 32.42
N ARG A 149 4.79 9.46 31.77
CA ARG A 149 5.73 10.19 30.92
C ARG A 149 6.92 10.72 31.72
N GLU A 150 6.68 11.34 32.87
CA GLU A 150 7.75 11.81 33.76
C GLU A 150 8.63 10.65 34.27
N ALA A 151 8.03 9.52 34.63
CA ALA A 151 8.76 8.32 35.04
C ALA A 151 9.64 7.74 33.92
N LEU A 152 9.12 7.67 32.69
CA LEU A 152 9.89 7.21 31.54
C LEU A 152 11.03 8.18 31.19
N ILE A 153 10.78 9.50 31.18
CA ILE A 153 11.83 10.50 30.96
C ILE A 153 12.95 10.31 31.98
N LYS A 154 12.61 10.10 33.25
CA LYS A 154 13.58 9.85 34.33
C LYS A 154 14.38 8.56 34.09
N LEU A 155 13.71 7.46 33.74
CA LEU A 155 14.36 6.18 33.45
C LEU A 155 15.37 6.30 32.30
N TYR A 156 14.99 6.96 31.20
CA TYR A 156 15.87 7.12 30.04
C TYR A 156 17.00 8.13 30.27
N THR A 157 16.77 9.19 31.06
CA THR A 157 17.86 10.10 31.45
C THR A 157 18.85 9.41 32.39
N THR A 158 18.40 8.58 33.32
CA THR A 158 19.29 7.78 34.17
C THR A 158 20.09 6.76 33.36
N LYS A 159 19.44 6.00 32.45
CA LYS A 159 20.14 5.08 31.54
C LYS A 159 21.16 5.78 30.65
N ALA A 160 20.82 6.95 30.12
CA ALA A 160 21.76 7.75 29.30
C ALA A 160 22.96 8.23 30.13
N GLN A 161 22.75 8.62 31.39
CA GLN A 161 23.83 9.00 32.31
C GLN A 161 24.71 7.81 32.71
N GLU A 162 24.12 6.63 32.94
CA GLU A 162 24.87 5.39 33.21
C GLU A 162 25.72 4.97 32.01
N GLN A 163 25.19 5.08 30.79
CA GLN A 163 25.94 4.82 29.57
C GLN A 163 27.11 5.79 29.37
N LEU A 164 26.96 7.06 29.76
CA LEU A 164 28.05 8.04 29.70
C LEU A 164 29.13 7.80 30.77
N ARG A 165 28.80 7.21 31.92
CA ARG A 165 29.77 6.89 32.99
C ARG A 165 30.62 5.66 32.70
N HIS A 166 30.19 4.77 31.81
CA HIS A 166 30.95 3.59 31.40
C HIS A 166 31.88 3.83 30.19
N VAL A 167 31.94 5.06 29.67
CA VAL A 167 32.74 5.46 28.50
C VAL A 167 33.84 6.48 28.86
N GLY A 168 34.01 6.82 30.13
CA GLY A 168 35.12 7.62 30.66
C GLY A 168 36.06 6.79 31.52
#